data_AF-A0A517Z992-F1
#
_entry.id   AF-A0A517Z992-F1
#
_cell.length_a   1.000
_cell.length_b   1.000
_cell.length_c   1.000
_cell.angle_alpha   90.00
_cell.angle_beta   90.00
_cell.angle_gamma   90.00
#
_symmetry.space_group_name_H-M   'P 1'
#
loop_
_entity.id
_entity.type
_entity.pdbx_description
1 polymer ?
#
loop_
_entity_poly.entity_id
_entity_poly.type
_entity_poly.pdbx_seq_one_letter_code
_entity_poly.pdbx_strand_id
1 'polypeptide(L)'
;MASVSLEPSSDNVESDRTLPWQVLLAGIVLVVYSGSFAGGFLFDDGNNIIDSPRIRRLRPVGDVLRSNRPLGDYTFSLGFAVHGLDPWGFHVVNVAIHLVAAQVLFGLIRQALLLPGRARLFPARRPELRSSRRSSGRSTP
;
A
#
# COMPACT_ATOMS: atom_id res chain seq x y z
N MET A 1 26.00 -9.36 -40.56
CA MET A 1 25.70 -9.95 -39.23
C MET A 1 26.00 -8.87 -38.19
N ALA A 2 25.00 -8.09 -37.79
CA ALA A 2 25.16 -7.06 -36.77
C ALA A 2 24.88 -7.69 -35.40
N SER A 3 25.91 -7.81 -34.57
CA SER A 3 25.79 -8.21 -33.18
C SER A 3 25.08 -7.11 -32.40
N VAL A 4 23.81 -7.35 -32.04
CA VAL A 4 23.09 -6.54 -31.06
C VAL A 4 23.76 -6.75 -29.71
N SER A 5 24.62 -5.81 -29.32
CA SER A 5 25.17 -5.75 -27.97
C SER A 5 24.05 -5.37 -27.01
N LEU A 6 23.57 -6.33 -26.24
CA LEU A 6 22.62 -6.11 -25.15
C LEU A 6 23.38 -5.46 -23.99
N GLU A 7 23.52 -4.13 -24.03
CA GLU A 7 23.88 -3.36 -22.85
C GLU A 7 22.79 -3.60 -21.78
N PRO A 8 23.14 -4.05 -20.56
CA PRO A 8 22.16 -4.27 -19.52
C PRO A 8 21.48 -2.94 -19.18
N SER A 9 20.18 -2.83 -19.48
CA SER A 9 19.37 -1.68 -19.12
C SER A 9 19.49 -1.40 -17.62
N SER A 10 19.79 -0.16 -17.26
CA SER A 10 19.99 0.31 -15.88
C SER A 10 18.88 -0.10 -14.90
N ASP A 11 17.68 -0.38 -15.42
CA ASP A 11 16.52 -0.84 -14.67
C ASP A 11 16.75 -2.21 -13.99
N ASN A 12 17.57 -3.08 -14.58
CA ASN A 12 17.86 -4.41 -14.02
C ASN A 12 18.67 -4.32 -12.73
N VAL A 13 19.61 -3.36 -12.66
CA VAL A 13 20.51 -3.17 -11.50
C VAL A 13 19.75 -2.63 -10.29
N GLU A 14 18.75 -1.77 -10.51
CA GLU A 14 17.91 -1.25 -9.43
C GLU A 14 16.91 -2.31 -8.91
N SER A 15 16.38 -3.15 -9.81
CA SER A 15 15.52 -4.29 -9.46
C SER A 15 16.24 -5.29 -8.54
N ASP A 16 17.47 -5.68 -8.89
CA ASP A 16 18.28 -6.65 -8.14
C ASP A 16 18.50 -6.26 -6.68
N ARG A 17 18.55 -4.97 -6.37
CA ARG A 17 18.73 -4.48 -4.99
C ARG A 17 17.47 -4.57 -4.14
N THR A 18 16.29 -4.52 -4.75
CA THR A 18 15.00 -4.53 -4.03
C THR A 18 14.38 -5.92 -3.94
N LEU A 19 14.69 -6.80 -4.89
CA LEU A 19 14.21 -8.18 -4.94
C LEU A 19 14.40 -8.97 -3.62
N PRO A 20 15.57 -8.97 -2.95
CA PRO A 20 15.72 -9.73 -1.71
C PRO A 20 14.78 -9.21 -0.61
N TRP A 21 14.50 -7.91 -0.58
CA TRP A 21 13.59 -7.33 0.40
C TRP A 21 12.12 -7.62 0.08
N GLN A 22 11.75 -7.61 -1.20
CA GLN A 22 10.42 -8.00 -1.66
C GLN A 22 10.13 -9.48 -1.32
N VAL A 23 11.11 -10.36 -1.58
CA VAL A 23 11.02 -11.79 -1.23
C VAL A 23 10.95 -12.00 0.28
N LEU A 24 11.78 -11.29 1.05
CA LEU A 24 11.73 -11.37 2.51
C LEU A 24 10.37 -10.93 3.05
N LEU A 25 9.83 -9.81 2.57
CA LEU A 25 8.51 -9.31 2.96
C LEU A 25 7.41 -10.31 2.59
N ALA A 26 7.49 -10.92 1.39
CA ALA A 26 6.57 -11.97 0.98
C ALA A 26 6.62 -13.17 1.93
N GLY A 27 7.83 -13.63 2.29
CA GLY A 27 8.03 -14.71 3.25
C GLY A 27 7.46 -14.38 4.64
N ILE A 28 7.69 -13.16 5.14
CA ILE A 28 7.12 -12.70 6.42
C ILE A 28 5.59 -12.74 6.39
N VAL A 29 4.96 -12.24 5.32
CA VAL A 29 3.49 -12.28 5.18
C VAL A 29 3.00 -13.73 5.23
N LEU A 30 3.63 -14.64 4.48
CA LEU A 30 3.22 -16.05 4.47
C LEU A 30 3.37 -16.72 5.84
N VAL A 31 4.48 -16.47 6.55
CA VAL A 31 4.71 -17.04 7.89
C VAL A 31 3.69 -16.51 8.89
N VAL A 32 3.50 -15.19 8.95
CA VAL A 32 2.57 -14.55 9.90
C VAL A 32 1.14 -15.02 9.69
N TYR A 33 0.71 -15.19 8.44
CA TYR A 33 -0.65 -15.62 8.12
C TYR A 33 -0.83 -17.13 8.00
N SER A 34 0.23 -17.94 8.06
CA SER A 34 0.12 -19.41 7.95
C SER A 34 -0.84 -20.01 8.98
N GLY A 35 -0.87 -19.46 10.20
CA GLY A 35 -1.77 -19.89 11.25
C GLY A 35 -3.26 -19.59 11.00
N SER A 36 -3.60 -18.64 10.12
CA SER A 36 -5.00 -18.28 9.87
C SER A 36 -5.77 -19.39 9.16
N PHE A 37 -5.07 -20.24 8.40
CA PHE A 37 -5.67 -21.36 7.68
C PHE A 37 -6.23 -22.47 8.59
N ALA A 38 -5.80 -22.54 9.85
CA ALA A 38 -6.36 -23.46 10.84
C ALA A 38 -7.63 -22.90 11.51
N GLY A 39 -7.95 -21.61 11.30
CA GLY A 39 -9.10 -20.94 11.88
C GLY A 39 -10.32 -20.92 10.97
N GLY A 40 -11.50 -20.86 11.59
CA GLY A 40 -12.78 -20.63 10.89
C GLY A 40 -13.14 -19.15 10.80
N PHE A 41 -14.40 -18.88 10.43
CA PHE A 41 -14.99 -17.55 10.46
C PHE A 41 -15.07 -17.02 11.90
N LEU A 42 -14.63 -15.78 12.12
CA LEU A 42 -14.63 -15.16 13.45
C LEU A 42 -15.01 -13.68 13.34
N PHE A 43 -15.50 -13.10 14.44
CA PHE A 43 -15.86 -11.68 14.53
C PHE A 43 -16.89 -11.24 13.49
N ASP A 44 -16.50 -10.37 12.56
CA ASP A 44 -17.39 -9.75 11.59
C ASP A 44 -17.73 -10.68 10.41
N ASP A 45 -17.05 -11.82 10.27
CA ASP A 45 -17.35 -12.84 9.27
C ASP A 45 -18.78 -13.39 9.40
N GLY A 46 -19.32 -13.46 10.63
CA GLY A 46 -20.71 -13.88 10.85
C GLY A 46 -21.67 -13.01 10.05
N ASN A 47 -21.67 -11.70 10.30
CA ASN A 47 -22.57 -10.77 9.63
C ASN A 47 -22.21 -10.52 8.15
N ASN A 48 -20.94 -10.59 7.79
CA ASN A 48 -20.47 -10.22 6.45
C ASN A 48 -20.43 -11.40 5.46
N ILE A 49 -20.28 -12.63 5.95
CA ILE A 49 -20.10 -13.83 5.13
C ILE A 49 -21.18 -14.88 5.44
N ILE A 50 -21.34 -15.28 6.70
CA ILE A 50 -22.25 -16.39 7.07
C ILE A 50 -23.72 -15.97 6.94
N ASP A 51 -24.08 -14.80 7.44
CA ASP A 51 -25.49 -14.36 7.48
C ASP A 51 -25.83 -13.39 6.35
N SER A 52 -24.85 -13.01 5.53
CA SER A 52 -25.01 -11.99 4.51
C SER A 52 -25.76 -12.50 3.27
N PRO A 53 -26.99 -12.05 3.00
CA PRO A 53 -27.70 -12.40 1.77
C PRO A 53 -27.08 -11.73 0.53
N ARG A 54 -26.23 -10.71 0.73
CA ARG A 54 -25.61 -9.92 -0.33
C ARG A 54 -24.58 -10.71 -1.13
N ILE A 55 -23.94 -11.70 -0.50
CA ILE A 55 -22.86 -12.47 -1.10
C ILE A 55 -23.34 -13.78 -1.75
N ARG A 56 -24.61 -14.15 -1.56
CA ARG A 56 -25.18 -15.40 -2.06
C ARG A 56 -25.35 -15.45 -3.57
N ARG A 57 -25.23 -14.31 -4.25
CA ARG A 57 -25.30 -14.20 -5.71
C ARG A 57 -24.37 -13.11 -6.22
N LEU A 58 -23.77 -13.34 -7.38
CA LEU A 58 -23.03 -12.32 -8.12
C LEU A 58 -24.03 -11.29 -8.67
N ARG A 59 -23.98 -10.07 -8.12
CA ARG A 59 -24.82 -8.95 -8.58
C ARG A 59 -24.08 -8.14 -9.63
N PRO A 60 -24.81 -7.45 -10.53
CA PRO A 60 -24.20 -6.49 -11.44
C PRO A 60 -23.36 -5.47 -10.67
N VAL A 61 -22.20 -5.09 -11.22
CA VAL A 61 -21.25 -4.17 -10.56
C VAL A 61 -21.93 -2.87 -10.12
N GLY A 62 -22.82 -2.32 -10.95
CA GLY A 62 -23.58 -1.09 -10.61
C GLY A 62 -24.41 -1.20 -9.33
N ASP A 63 -24.93 -2.38 -8.99
CA ASP A 63 -25.69 -2.62 -7.76
C ASP A 63 -24.77 -2.82 -6.56
N VAL A 64 -23.60 -3.41 -6.79
CA VAL A 64 -22.59 -3.61 -5.75
C VAL A 64 -21.94 -2.30 -5.33
N LEU A 65 -21.72 -1.37 -6.27
CA LEU A 65 -21.20 -0.03 -6.01
C LEU A 65 -22.07 0.81 -5.06
N ARG A 66 -23.35 0.45 -4.90
CA ARG A 66 -24.26 1.09 -3.94
C ARG A 66 -24.15 0.53 -2.52
N SER A 67 -23.32 -0.50 -2.30
CA SER A 67 -23.05 -1.05 -0.96
C SER A 67 -22.13 -0.12 -0.16
N ASN A 68 -22.19 -0.22 1.17
CA ASN A 68 -21.23 0.41 2.08
C ASN A 68 -19.81 -0.19 1.95
N ARG A 69 -19.69 -1.39 1.39
CA ARG A 69 -18.42 -2.12 1.20
C ARG A 69 -18.38 -2.75 -0.20
N PRO A 70 -18.38 -1.95 -1.28
CA PRO A 70 -18.60 -2.47 -2.63
C PRO A 70 -17.54 -3.49 -3.04
N LEU A 71 -16.26 -3.19 -2.78
CA LEU A 71 -15.17 -4.12 -3.08
C LEU A 71 -15.21 -5.37 -2.18
N GLY A 72 -15.48 -5.20 -0.88
CA GLY A 72 -15.57 -6.33 0.05
C GLY A 72 -16.71 -7.28 -0.29
N ASP A 73 -17.91 -6.74 -0.49
CA ASP A 73 -19.10 -7.51 -0.89
C ASP A 73 -18.85 -8.25 -2.22
N TYR A 74 -18.20 -7.61 -3.19
CA TYR A 74 -17.90 -8.23 -4.48
C TYR A 74 -16.92 -9.40 -4.33
N THR A 75 -15.80 -9.17 -3.62
CA THR A 75 -14.79 -10.19 -3.37
C THR A 75 -15.38 -11.37 -2.60
N PHE A 76 -16.21 -11.13 -1.59
CA PHE A 76 -16.89 -12.20 -0.86
C PHE A 76 -17.95 -12.93 -1.69
N SER A 77 -18.67 -12.23 -2.57
CA SER A 77 -19.63 -12.87 -3.48
C SER A 77 -18.92 -13.80 -4.47
N LEU A 78 -17.75 -13.38 -4.97
CA LEU A 78 -16.92 -14.19 -5.85
C LEU A 78 -16.32 -15.38 -5.11
N GLY A 79 -15.80 -15.16 -3.90
CA GLY A 79 -15.29 -16.24 -3.06
C GLY A 79 -16.39 -17.28 -2.77
N PHE A 80 -17.56 -16.83 -2.35
CA PHE A 80 -18.71 -17.71 -2.12
C PHE A 80 -19.12 -18.49 -3.38
N ALA A 81 -19.06 -17.87 -4.57
CA ALA A 81 -19.38 -18.56 -5.82
C ALA A 81 -18.35 -19.66 -6.19
N VAL A 82 -17.09 -19.53 -5.76
CA VAL A 82 -16.00 -20.47 -6.08
C VAL A 82 -15.88 -21.59 -5.04
N HIS A 83 -15.94 -21.25 -3.74
CA HIS A 83 -15.64 -22.18 -2.64
C HIS A 83 -16.74 -22.26 -1.57
N GLY A 84 -17.89 -21.61 -1.77
CA GLY A 84 -18.99 -21.64 -0.80
C GLY A 84 -18.59 -21.02 0.54
N LEU A 85 -19.01 -21.66 1.65
CA LEU A 85 -18.66 -21.25 3.02
C LEU A 85 -17.41 -21.98 3.55
N ASP A 86 -16.48 -22.39 2.68
CA ASP A 86 -15.17 -22.88 3.12
C ASP A 86 -14.28 -21.69 3.53
N PRO A 87 -13.89 -21.55 4.82
CA PRO A 87 -13.02 -20.48 5.29
C PRO A 87 -11.66 -20.47 4.59
N TRP A 88 -11.17 -21.63 4.15
CA TRP A 88 -9.86 -21.77 3.54
C TRP A 88 -9.71 -20.87 2.30
N GLY A 89 -10.73 -20.84 1.43
CA GLY A 89 -10.74 -19.99 0.23
C GLY A 89 -10.71 -18.50 0.55
N PHE A 90 -11.45 -18.07 1.57
CA PHE A 90 -11.42 -16.67 2.03
C PHE A 90 -10.04 -16.29 2.59
N HIS A 91 -9.39 -17.19 3.33
CA HIS A 91 -8.04 -16.98 3.85
C HIS A 91 -7.00 -16.84 2.73
N VAL A 92 -7.07 -17.67 1.68
CA VAL A 92 -6.17 -17.52 0.51
C VAL A 92 -6.28 -16.13 -0.11
N VAL A 93 -7.51 -15.65 -0.33
CA VAL A 93 -7.74 -14.33 -0.93
C VAL A 93 -7.24 -13.22 -0.01
N ASN A 94 -7.49 -13.32 1.30
CA ASN A 94 -6.99 -12.34 2.27
C ASN A 94 -5.45 -12.29 2.30
N VAL A 95 -4.78 -13.44 2.30
CA VAL A 95 -3.30 -13.50 2.25
C VAL A 95 -2.77 -12.90 0.95
N ALA A 96 -3.41 -13.16 -0.19
CA ALA A 96 -3.03 -12.55 -1.47
C ALA A 96 -3.16 -11.02 -1.44
N ILE A 97 -4.25 -10.50 -0.86
CA ILE A 97 -4.45 -9.05 -0.69
C ILE A 97 -3.36 -8.46 0.23
N HIS A 98 -3.05 -9.12 1.35
CA HIS A 98 -1.98 -8.67 2.25
C HIS A 98 -0.61 -8.67 1.59
N LEU A 99 -0.32 -9.68 0.77
CA LEU A 99 0.91 -9.76 0.00
C LEU A 99 1.03 -8.58 -0.97
N VAL A 100 0.00 -8.32 -1.77
CA VAL A 100 -0.02 -7.20 -2.71
C VAL A 100 0.09 -5.87 -1.97
N ALA A 101 -0.67 -5.67 -0.89
CA ALA A 101 -0.65 -4.45 -0.09
C ALA A 101 0.74 -4.18 0.51
N ALA A 102 1.42 -5.21 1.03
CA ALA A 102 2.76 -5.08 1.57
C ALA A 102 3.78 -4.66 0.50
N GLN A 103 3.72 -5.26 -0.70
CA GLN A 103 4.62 -4.91 -1.80
C GLN A 103 4.37 -3.48 -2.32
N VAL A 104 3.11 -3.11 -2.50
CA VAL A 104 2.74 -1.74 -2.93
C VAL A 104 3.19 -0.73 -1.89
N LEU A 105 2.93 -0.98 -0.61
CA LEU A 105 3.35 -0.08 0.47
C LEU A 105 4.88 0.06 0.53
N PHE A 106 5.62 -1.05 0.39
CA PHE A 106 7.07 -1.00 0.31
C PHE A 106 7.55 -0.12 -0.84
N GLY A 107 6.98 -0.30 -2.04
CA GLY A 107 7.29 0.52 -3.22
C GLY A 107 6.99 2.01 -2.99
N LEU A 108 5.83 2.34 -2.43
CA LEU A 108 5.42 3.72 -2.13
C LEU A 108 6.34 4.37 -1.08
N ILE A 109 6.69 3.66 -0.01
CA ILE A 109 7.61 4.16 1.02
C ILE A 109 8.99 4.40 0.43
N ARG A 110 9.52 3.43 -0.34
CA ARG A 110 10.81 3.59 -1.02
C ARG A 110 10.79 4.80 -1.93
N GLN A 111 9.75 4.94 -2.76
CA GLN A 111 9.60 6.09 -3.64
C GLN A 111 9.58 7.40 -2.83
N ALA A 112 8.73 7.48 -1.79
CA ALA A 112 8.62 8.62 -0.88
C ALA A 112 9.97 9.04 -0.26
N LEU A 113 10.78 8.07 0.15
CA LEU A 113 12.10 8.32 0.75
C LEU A 113 13.15 8.79 -0.26
N LEU A 114 13.00 8.44 -1.53
CA LEU A 114 13.90 8.81 -2.63
C LEU A 114 13.53 10.13 -3.30
N LEU A 115 12.34 10.70 -3.06
CA LEU A 115 11.96 12.00 -3.61
C LEU A 115 12.90 13.12 -3.09
N PRO A 116 13.58 13.87 -3.97
CA PRO A 116 14.39 15.03 -3.57
C PRO A 116 13.47 16.19 -3.15
N GLY A 117 13.23 16.33 -1.85
CA GLY A 117 12.32 17.38 -1.33
C GLY A 117 12.20 17.54 0.18
N ARG A 118 12.94 16.78 1.00
CA ARG A 118 12.86 16.87 2.48
C ARG A 118 13.15 18.27 3.06
N ALA A 119 13.88 19.12 2.33
CA ALA A 119 14.23 20.47 2.77
C ALA A 119 13.11 21.53 2.64
N ARG A 120 11.95 21.21 2.05
CA ARG A 120 10.87 22.20 1.81
C ARG A 120 9.75 22.20 2.86
N LEU A 121 9.66 21.18 3.71
CA LEU A 121 8.58 21.07 4.71
C LEU A 121 8.82 21.90 5.98
N PHE A 122 10.06 22.30 6.24
CA PHE A 122 10.40 23.25 7.30
C PHE A 122 11.25 24.38 6.72
N PRO A 123 10.64 25.43 6.14
CA PRO A 123 11.35 26.67 5.94
C PRO A 123 11.85 27.11 7.32
N ALA A 124 13.16 27.06 7.54
CA ALA A 124 13.78 27.62 8.73
C ALA A 124 13.25 29.05 8.87
N ARG A 125 12.50 29.32 9.97
CA ARG A 125 12.06 30.67 10.29
C ARG A 125 13.32 31.54 10.27
N ARG A 126 13.43 32.43 9.28
CA ARG A 126 14.48 33.44 9.30
C ARG A 126 14.23 34.27 10.57
N PRO A 127 15.19 34.35 11.51
CA PRO A 127 15.08 35.33 12.58
C PRO A 127 15.09 36.70 11.90
N GLU A 128 14.00 37.45 12.05
CA GLU A 128 13.96 38.84 11.62
C GLU A 128 15.06 39.60 12.37
N LEU A 129 16.16 39.89 11.67
CA LEU A 129 17.14 40.85 12.13
C LEU A 129 16.46 42.21 12.13
N ARG A 130 15.88 42.56 13.28
CA ARG A 130 15.40 43.90 13.61
C ARG A 130 16.60 44.84 13.53
N SER A 131 16.84 45.39 12.35
CA SER A 131 17.90 46.36 12.10
C SER A 131 17.68 47.56 13.01
N SER A 132 18.53 47.67 14.03
CA SER A 132 18.60 48.86 14.88
C SER A 132 18.96 50.04 14.00
N ARG A 133 17.97 50.92 13.76
CA ARG A 133 18.17 52.21 13.13
C ARG A 133 18.93 53.10 14.13
N ARG A 134 20.26 52.99 14.18
CA ARG A 134 21.14 54.00 14.75
C ARG A 134 21.32 55.09 13.68
N SER A 135 20.60 56.20 13.78
CA SER A 135 20.93 57.43 13.06
C SER A 135 22.14 58.07 13.74
N SER A 136 23.30 57.97 13.08
CA SER A 136 24.51 58.71 13.42
C SER A 136 24.31 60.20 13.18
N GLY A 137 25.00 61.01 13.99
CA GLY A 137 24.91 62.45 14.01
C GLY A 137 25.24 63.16 12.70
N ARG A 138 24.76 64.41 12.64
CA ARG A 138 25.26 65.43 11.74
C ARG A 138 25.76 66.58 12.62
N SER A 139 27.08 66.66 12.73
CA SER A 139 27.82 67.87 13.10
C SER A 139 27.98 68.74 11.86
N THR A 140 27.78 70.05 12.01
CA THR A 140 28.24 71.09 11.09
C THR A 140 28.55 72.36 11.90
N PRO A 141 29.48 73.20 11.41
CA PRO A 141 30.50 73.89 12.20
C PRO A 141 30.03 75.13 12.97
#